data_AF-X0S7V1-F1
#
_entry.id   AF-X0S7V1-F1
#
_cell.length_a   1.000
_cell.length_b   1.000
_cell.length_c   1.000
_cell.angle_alpha   90.00
_cell.angle_beta   90.00
_cell.angle_gamma   90.00
#
_symmetry.space_group_name_H-M   'P 1'
#
loop_
_entity.id
_entity.type
_entity.pdbx_description
1 polymer ?
#
loop_
_entity_poly.entity_id
_entity_poly.type
_entity_poly.pdbx_seq_one_letter_code
_entity_poly.pdbx_strand_id
1 'polypeptide(L)' 'MGLKIAEEWLANCGGCEVTILDIGEPLLDLLPKLDFVHIPVLIDHKYFGQTGEKDELEIPEADVGI' A
#
# COMPACT_ATOMS: atom_id res chain seq x y z
N MET A 1 7.29 3.65 -15.93
CA MET A 1 7.46 3.52 -14.47
C MET A 1 6.32 4.28 -13.85
N GLY A 2 5.47 3.62 -13.08
CA GLY A 2 4.34 4.28 -12.40
C GLY A 2 4.84 5.17 -11.27
N LEU A 3 4.00 6.08 -10.79
CA LEU A 3 4.24 6.87 -9.59
C LEU A 3 4.23 5.92 -8.38
N LYS A 4 5.30 5.89 -7.58
CA LYS A 4 5.37 5.05 -6.38
C LYS A 4 4.57 5.64 -5.24
N ILE A 5 3.66 4.86 -4.68
CA ILE A 5 2.77 5.29 -3.59
C ILE A 5 2.95 4.38 -2.38
N ALA A 6 3.14 4.99 -1.22
CA ALA A 6 2.98 4.36 0.08
C ALA A 6 1.73 4.91 0.77
N GLU A 7 0.84 4.04 1.21
CA GLU A 7 -0.37 4.37 1.96
C GLU A 7 -0.32 3.69 3.32
N GLU A 8 -0.57 4.44 4.39
CA GLU A 8 -0.47 3.93 5.76
C GLU A 8 -1.77 4.13 6.57
N TRP A 9 -2.16 3.08 7.27
CA TRP A 9 -3.34 3.04 8.11
C TRP A 9 -3.01 3.56 9.51
N LEU A 10 -3.12 4.87 9.69
CA LEU A 10 -2.92 5.51 10.98
C LEU A 10 -4.20 5.45 11.83
N ALA A 11 -4.65 6.57 12.39
CA ALA A 11 -5.90 6.65 13.14
C ALA A 11 -7.13 6.65 12.21
N ASN A 12 -7.30 5.59 11.40
CA ASN A 12 -8.40 5.41 10.45
C ASN A 12 -9.40 4.32 10.87
N CYS A 13 -10.51 4.22 10.15
CA CYS A 13 -11.50 3.14 10.28
C CYS A 13 -11.43 2.10 9.14
N GLY A 14 -10.48 2.25 8.20
CA GLY A 14 -10.32 1.41 7.01
C GLY A 14 -11.30 1.70 5.87
N GLY A 15 -12.25 2.63 6.04
CA GLY A 15 -13.31 2.85 5.04
C GLY A 15 -12.81 3.47 3.73
N CYS A 16 -11.84 4.39 3.80
CA CYS A 16 -11.29 5.04 2.61
C CYS A 16 -10.52 4.04 1.74
N GLU A 17 -9.86 3.11 2.40
CA GLU A 17 -8.94 2.15 1.81
C GLU A 17 -9.69 0.93 1.27
N VAL A 18 -10.72 0.47 1.97
CA VAL A 18 -11.65 -0.56 1.45
C VAL A 18 -12.41 -0.03 0.23
N THR A 19 -12.73 1.26 0.17
CA THR A 19 -13.36 1.86 -1.03
C THR A 19 -12.46 1.73 -2.27
N ILE A 20 -11.14 1.67 -2.12
CA ILE A 20 -10.21 1.41 -3.24
C ILE A 20 -10.39 -0.02 -3.76
N LEU A 21 -10.59 -1.01 -2.87
CA LEU A 21 -10.91 -2.39 -3.28
C LEU A 21 -12.25 -2.46 -4.01
N ASP A 22 -13.25 -1.69 -3.55
CA ASP A 22 -14.58 -1.66 -4.14
C ASP A 22 -14.60 -1.11 -5.58
N ILE A 23 -13.51 -0.47 -6.04
CA ILE A 23 -13.33 -0.13 -7.46
C ILE A 23 -13.40 -1.39 -8.32
N GLY A 24 -12.89 -2.52 -7.84
CA GLY A 24 -12.92 -3.81 -8.54
C GLY A 24 -12.01 -3.84 -9.77
N GLU A 25 -12.49 -4.48 -10.85
CA GLU A 25 -11.73 -4.67 -12.10
C GLU A 25 -11.11 -3.37 -12.68
N PRO A 26 -11.80 -2.21 -12.70
CA PRO A 26 -11.21 -0.94 -13.14
C PRO A 26 -9.93 -0.52 -12.40
N LEU A 27 -9.67 -1.03 -11.20
CA LEU A 27 -8.42 -0.77 -10.49
C LEU A 27 -7.21 -1.29 -11.28
N LEU A 28 -7.37 -2.36 -12.03
CA LEU A 28 -6.32 -2.95 -12.87
C LEU A 28 -5.83 -2.01 -13.96
N ASP A 29 -6.67 -1.07 -14.42
CA ASP A 29 -6.28 -0.05 -15.40
C ASP A 29 -5.41 1.07 -14.80
N LEU A 30 -5.39 1.19 -13.46
CA LEU A 30 -4.61 2.17 -12.70
C LEU A 30 -3.24 1.64 -12.29
N LEU A 31 -3.11 0.33 -12.01
CA LEU A 31 -1.85 -0.30 -11.61
C LEU A 31 -0.67 -0.08 -12.59
N PRO A 32 -0.86 0.09 -13.92
CA PRO A 32 0.23 0.46 -14.82
C PRO A 32 0.77 1.88 -14.61
N LYS A 33 -0.02 2.76 -13.98
CA LYS A 33 0.30 4.18 -13.74
C LYS A 33 0.70 4.45 -12.30
N LEU A 34 0.21 3.64 -11.36
CA LEU A 34 0.45 3.75 -9.93
C LEU A 34 1.11 2.47 -9.43
N ASP A 35 2.29 2.61 -8.83
CA ASP A 35 3.04 1.51 -8.24
C ASP A 35 2.89 1.57 -6.71
N PHE A 36 1.98 0.77 -6.17
CA PHE A 36 1.77 0.71 -4.73
C PHE A 36 2.89 -0.12 -4.09
N VAL A 37 3.80 0.56 -3.38
CA VAL A 37 4.93 -0.10 -2.68
C VAL A 37 4.58 -0.46 -1.24
N HIS A 38 3.61 0.27 -0.65
CA HIS A 38 3.02 -0.04 0.64
C HIS A 38 1.56 0.39 0.65
N ILE A 39 0.67 -0.49 1.08
CA ILE A 39 -0.76 -0.25 1.28
C ILE A 39 -1.31 -1.53 1.95
N PRO A 40 -1.62 -1.51 3.26
CA PRO A 40 -1.97 -2.71 4.02
C PRO A 40 -3.05 -3.60 3.38
N VAL A 41 -3.95 -3.00 2.58
CA VAL A 41 -5.08 -3.69 1.97
C VAL A 41 -4.80 -4.28 0.57
N LEU A 42 -3.79 -3.79 -0.15
CA LEU A 42 -3.49 -4.24 -1.52
C LEU A 42 -2.12 -4.95 -1.64
N ILE A 43 -1.17 -4.65 -0.76
CA ILE A 43 0.23 -5.09 -0.88
C ILE A 43 0.65 -5.78 0.42
N ASP A 44 1.21 -6.98 0.31
CA ASP A 44 1.69 -7.79 1.43
C ASP A 44 3.06 -7.33 1.96
N HIS A 45 3.26 -6.01 2.07
CA HIS A 45 4.44 -5.46 2.73
C HIS A 45 4.21 -5.38 4.24
N LYS A 46 5.05 -6.09 5.00
CA LYS A 46 5.00 -6.12 6.47
C LYS A 46 6.21 -5.39 7.04
N TYR A 47 5.99 -4.56 8.07
CA TYR A 47 7.05 -3.73 8.69
C TYR A 47 8.28 -4.51 9.15
N PHE A 48 8.08 -5.71 9.69
CA PHE A 48 9.13 -6.49 10.36
C PHE A 48 9.54 -7.73 9.54
N GLY A 49 9.38 -7.67 8.22
CA GLY A 49 9.63 -8.81 7.34
C GLY A 49 8.47 -9.81 7.31
N GLN A 50 8.60 -10.86 6.51
CA GLN A 50 7.46 -11.69 6.11
C GLN A 50 6.85 -12.48 7.28
N THR A 51 7.69 -12.83 8.25
CA THR A 51 7.34 -13.63 9.43
C THR A 51 7.59 -12.89 10.74
N GLY A 52 7.97 -11.61 10.70
CA GLY A 52 8.37 -10.84 11.88
C GLY A 52 9.83 -11.08 12.28
N GLU A 53 10.69 -11.45 11.33
CA GLU A 53 12.10 -11.76 11.57
C GLU A 53 13.00 -10.54 11.76
N LYS A 54 12.51 -9.33 11.53
CA LYS A 54 13.28 -8.08 11.66
C LYS A 54 12.92 -7.34 12.96
N ASP A 55 13.92 -6.73 13.58
CA ASP A 55 13.76 -5.92 14.79
C ASP A 55 13.46 -4.44 14.48
N GLU A 56 13.70 -4.01 13.24
CA GLU A 56 13.51 -2.64 12.78
C GLU A 56 12.30 -2.56 11.85
N LEU A 57 11.55 -1.46 11.99
CA LEU A 57 10.42 -1.14 11.10
C LEU A 57 10.97 -0.67 9.75
N GLU A 58 10.59 -1.37 8.70
CA GLU A 58 10.91 -1.01 7.31
C GLU A 58 9.65 -0.48 6.62
N ILE A 59 9.79 0.57 5.82
CA ILE A 59 8.79 1.06 4.87
C ILE A 59 9.52 1.38 3.56
N PRO A 60 9.03 0.93 2.39
CA PRO A 60 9.67 1.21 1.10
C PRO A 60 9.66 2.69 0.73
N GLU A 61 10.67 3.13 -0.01
CA GLU A 61 10.72 4.49 -0.55
C GLU A 61 9.64 4.71 -1.62
N ALA A 62 8.88 5.80 -1.48
CA ALA A 62 7.79 6.18 -2.38
C ALA A 62 7.93 7.64 -2.83
N ASP A 63 7.36 7.96 -3.99
CA ASP A 63 7.29 9.33 -4.50
C ASP A 63 6.24 10.15 -3.74
N VAL A 64 5.17 9.48 -3.27
CA VAL A 64 4.06 10.07 -2.51
C VAL A 64 3.65 9.14 -1.37
N GLY A 65 3.49 9.73 -0.19
CA GLY A 65 2.86 9.10 0.98
C GLY A 65 1.43 9.63 1.18
N ILE A 66 0.46 8.75 1.42
CA ILE A 66 -0.94 9.10 1.71
C ILE A 66 -1.49 8.40 2.94
#